data_AF-A0A7H0MFA2-F1
#
_entry.id   AF-A0A7H0MFA2-F1
#
_cell.length_a   1.000
_cell.length_b   1.000
_cell.length_c   1.000
_cell.angle_alpha   90.00
_cell.angle_beta   90.00
_cell.angle_gamma   90.00
#
_symmetry.space_group_name_H-M   'P 1'
#
loop_
_entity.id
_entity.type
_entity.pdbx_description
1 polymer ?
#
loop_
_entity_poly.entity_id
_entity_poly.type
_entity_poly.pdbx_seq_one_letter_code
_entity_poly.pdbx_strand_id
1 'polypeptide(L)'
;MATIAFWILICFVIFSVVIIFIGVRNSVVSGREEEMIKNRGKETTALITHAEQNKNQSIEGVLHLNLTFQFTAGNQQRITQRELFVRMLHLEEFKPGKVVTIRYLEEEPTKFVVMGNCTN
;
A
#
# COMPACT_ATOMS: atom_id res chain seq x y z
N MET A 1 -46.54 -8.81 -14.60
CA MET A 1 -45.12 -9.23 -14.78
C MET A 1 -44.19 -8.02 -14.97
N ALA A 2 -44.51 -7.07 -15.86
CA ALA A 2 -43.68 -5.87 -16.10
C ALA A 2 -43.45 -4.98 -14.86
N THR A 3 -44.44 -4.86 -13.97
CA THR A 3 -44.32 -4.08 -12.73
C THR A 3 -43.29 -4.67 -11.75
N ILE A 4 -43.30 -6.00 -11.59
CA ILE A 4 -42.34 -6.71 -10.73
C ILE A 4 -40.92 -6.57 -11.29
N ALA A 5 -40.75 -6.73 -12.60
CA ALA A 5 -39.47 -6.52 -13.27
C ALA A 5 -38.92 -5.09 -13.11
N PHE A 6 -39.80 -4.08 -13.18
CA PHE A 6 -39.43 -2.68 -12.95
C PHE A 6 -38.94 -2.42 -11.53
N TRP A 7 -39.63 -2.96 -10.51
CA TRP A 7 -39.19 -2.85 -9.11
C TRP A 7 -37.85 -3.57 -8.85
N ILE A 8 -37.64 -4.75 -9.46
CA ILE A 8 -36.36 -5.46 -9.37
C ILE A 8 -35.22 -4.63 -9.98
N LEU A 9 -35.45 -4.02 -11.14
CA LEU A 9 -34.45 -3.19 -11.82
C LEU A 9 -34.08 -1.96 -10.96
N ILE A 10 -35.05 -1.30 -10.34
CA ILE A 10 -34.79 -0.20 -9.40
C ILE A 10 -33.91 -0.66 -8.23
N CYS A 11 -34.22 -1.80 -7.62
CA CYS A 11 -33.41 -2.35 -6.53
C CYS A 11 -31.96 -2.63 -6.97
N PHE A 12 -31.75 -3.18 -8.17
CA PHE A 12 -30.41 -3.41 -8.71
C PHE A 12 -29.63 -2.13 -8.94
N VAL A 13 -30.29 -1.07 -9.43
CA VAL A 13 -29.64 0.23 -9.63
C VAL A 13 -29.25 0.86 -8.31
N ILE A 14 -30.11 0.81 -7.29
CA ILE A 14 -29.77 1.34 -5.96
C ILE A 14 -28.60 0.55 -5.36
N PHE A 15 -28.62 -0.78 -5.47
CA PHE A 15 -27.55 -1.64 -4.97
C PHE A 15 -26.20 -1.38 -5.65
N SER A 16 -26.18 -1.20 -6.97
CA SER A 16 -24.94 -0.90 -7.70
C SER A 16 -24.33 0.44 -7.31
N VAL A 17 -25.15 1.48 -7.11
CA VAL A 17 -24.71 2.80 -6.63
C VAL A 17 -24.05 2.70 -5.25
N VAL A 18 -24.64 1.93 -4.33
CA VAL A 18 -24.08 1.74 -2.98
C VAL A 18 -22.73 1.04 -3.04
N ILE A 19 -22.58 -0.01 -3.86
CA ILE A 19 -21.29 -0.71 -4.04
C ILE A 19 -20.23 0.22 -4.59
N ILE A 20 -20.56 1.00 -5.63
CA ILE A 20 -19.63 1.96 -6.23
C ILE A 20 -19.20 3.00 -5.20
N PHE A 21 -20.14 3.52 -4.40
CA PHE A 21 -19.84 4.51 -3.38
C PHE A 21 -18.90 3.97 -2.31
N ILE A 22 -19.13 2.75 -1.83
CA ILE A 22 -18.24 2.08 -0.87
C ILE A 22 -16.85 1.86 -1.47
N GLY A 23 -16.77 1.37 -2.71
CA GLY A 23 -15.52 1.12 -3.41
C GLY A 23 -14.69 2.40 -3.61
N VAL A 24 -15.32 3.47 -4.11
CA VAL A 24 -14.67 4.78 -4.32
C VAL A 24 -14.22 5.36 -2.99
N ARG A 25 -15.07 5.34 -1.96
CA ARG A 25 -14.70 5.85 -0.63
C ARG A 25 -13.49 5.09 -0.09
N ASN A 26 -13.47 3.76 -0.19
CA ASN A 26 -12.36 2.95 0.30
C ASN A 26 -11.05 3.25 -0.44
N SER A 27 -11.10 3.37 -1.77
CA SER A 27 -9.94 3.74 -2.59
C SER A 27 -9.40 5.13 -2.25
N VAL A 28 -10.28 6.12 -2.09
CA VAL A 28 -9.90 7.50 -1.71
C VAL A 28 -9.32 7.56 -0.30
N VAL A 29 -9.88 6.80 0.65
CA VAL A 29 -9.38 6.76 2.03
C VAL A 29 -7.96 6.18 2.08
N SER A 30 -7.70 5.08 1.36
CA SER A 30 -6.36 4.48 1.28
C SER A 30 -5.33 5.45 0.69
N GLY A 31 -5.65 6.13 -0.42
CA GLY A 31 -4.74 7.13 -1.00
C GLY A 31 -4.50 8.32 -0.06
N ARG A 32 -5.54 8.79 0.64
CA ARG A 32 -5.40 9.87 1.64
C ARG A 32 -4.58 9.44 2.85
N GLU A 33 -4.67 8.19 3.27
CA GLU A 33 -3.87 7.66 4.38
C GLU A 33 -2.38 7.65 4.01
N GLU A 34 -2.02 7.13 2.83
CA GLU A 34 -0.63 7.20 2.36
C GLU A 34 -0.11 8.62 2.25
N GLU A 35 -0.91 9.54 1.69
CA GLU A 35 -0.52 10.94 1.58
C GLU A 35 -0.39 11.61 2.95
N MET A 36 -1.24 11.24 3.91
CA MET A 36 -1.13 11.69 5.29
C MET A 36 0.15 11.19 5.94
N ILE A 37 0.52 9.91 5.75
CA ILE A 37 1.77 9.34 6.27
C ILE A 37 2.98 10.00 5.60
N LYS A 38 2.92 10.25 4.29
CA LYS A 38 3.96 11.00 3.58
C LYS A 38 4.13 12.40 4.15
N ASN A 39 3.05 13.11 4.48
CA ASN A 39 3.12 14.50 4.92
C ASN A 39 3.34 14.70 6.42
N ARG A 40 2.79 13.81 7.27
CA ARG A 40 2.77 13.94 8.74
C ARG A 40 3.47 12.81 9.48
N GLY A 41 3.82 11.73 8.79
CA GLY A 41 4.51 10.60 9.39
C GLY A 41 5.92 10.98 9.83
N LYS A 42 6.40 10.29 10.87
CA LYS A 42 7.76 10.47 11.37
C LYS A 42 8.74 9.73 10.48
N GLU A 43 9.79 10.42 10.09
CA GLU A 43 10.85 9.88 9.27
C GLU A 43 11.81 9.02 10.09
N THR A 44 12.18 7.86 9.55
CA THR A 44 13.23 7.00 10.10
C THR A 44 13.85 6.17 8.97
N THR A 45 14.93 5.46 9.29
CA THR A 45 15.58 4.54 8.36
C THR A 45 15.20 3.10 8.69
N ALA A 46 14.91 2.31 7.65
CA ALA A 46 14.62 0.89 7.77
C ALA A 46 15.62 0.05 7.00
N LEU A 47 16.08 -1.03 7.62
CA LEU A 47 16.91 -2.05 6.99
C LEU A 47 16.01 -3.09 6.31
N ILE A 48 16.26 -3.35 5.03
CA ILE A 48 15.61 -4.46 4.32
C ILE A 48 16.31 -5.75 4.73
N THR A 49 15.62 -6.65 5.41
CA THR A 49 16.19 -7.93 5.88
C THR A 49 15.88 -9.08 4.93
N HIS A 50 14.77 -8.99 4.21
CA HIS A 50 14.34 -9.99 3.25
C HIS A 50 13.62 -9.34 2.07
N ALA A 51 13.75 -9.93 0.89
CA ALA A 51 13.10 -9.48 -0.32
C ALA A 51 12.69 -10.69 -1.15
N GLU A 52 11.40 -10.79 -1.44
CA GLU A 52 10.83 -11.81 -2.31
C GLU A 52 10.12 -11.14 -3.47
N GLN A 53 10.35 -11.60 -4.70
CA GLN A 53 9.63 -11.08 -5.86
C GLN A 53 8.35 -11.90 -6.06
N ASN A 54 7.20 -11.22 -6.11
CA ASN A 54 5.96 -11.84 -6.52
C ASN A 54 5.96 -11.99 -8.06
N LYS A 55 6.08 -13.23 -8.54
CA LYS A 55 6.16 -13.55 -9.98
C LYS A 55 4.80 -13.54 -10.68
N ASN A 56 3.70 -13.48 -9.93
CA ASN A 56 2.35 -13.56 -10.51
C ASN A 56 1.85 -12.22 -11.07
N GLN A 57 2.54 -11.11 -10.78
CA GLN A 57 2.16 -9.77 -11.20
C GLN A 57 3.37 -9.05 -11.78
N SER A 58 3.68 -9.32 -13.05
CA SER A 58 4.71 -8.60 -13.79
C SER A 58 4.06 -7.60 -14.76
N ILE A 59 4.34 -6.32 -14.53
CA ILE A 59 4.11 -5.26 -15.51
C ILE A 59 5.48 -4.99 -16.13
N GLU A 60 5.54 -4.76 -17.44
CA GLU A 60 6.81 -4.57 -18.14
C GLU A 60 7.67 -3.47 -17.47
N GLY A 61 8.88 -3.84 -17.05
CA GLY A 61 9.81 -2.93 -16.37
C GLY A 61 9.51 -2.61 -14.89
N VAL A 62 8.46 -3.19 -14.29
CA VAL A 62 8.10 -3.02 -12.87
C VAL A 62 8.05 -4.38 -12.17
N LEU A 63 8.69 -4.44 -11.00
CA LEU A 63 8.77 -5.62 -10.16
C LEU A 63 7.88 -5.43 -8.93
N HIS A 64 7.03 -6.40 -8.66
CA HIS A 64 6.27 -6.50 -7.40
C HIS A 64 7.11 -7.25 -6.38
N LEU A 65 7.50 -6.57 -5.30
CA LEU A 65 8.37 -7.10 -4.26
C LEU A 65 7.63 -7.13 -2.93
N ASN A 66 7.74 -8.24 -2.21
CA ASN A 66 7.40 -8.33 -0.80
C ASN A 66 8.69 -8.20 0.01
N LEU A 67 8.82 -7.08 0.76
CA LEU A 67 10.02 -6.73 1.49
C LEU A 67 9.76 -6.79 2.99
N THR A 68 10.69 -7.38 3.74
CA THR A 68 10.70 -7.33 5.19
C THR A 68 11.61 -6.19 5.65
N PHE A 69 11.07 -5.28 6.44
CA PHE A 69 11.76 -4.12 6.98
C PHE A 69 12.00 -4.28 8.48
N GLN A 70 13.18 -3.87 8.93
CA GLN A 70 13.55 -3.77 10.33
C GLN A 70 13.91 -2.32 10.64
N PHE A 71 13.21 -1.71 11.58
CA PHE A 71 13.41 -0.30 11.96
C PHE A 71 13.06 -0.07 13.43
N THR A 72 13.50 1.06 13.95
CA THR A 72 13.20 1.48 15.32
C THR A 72 12.11 2.54 15.28
N ALA A 73 11.00 2.28 15.98
CA ALA A 73 9.92 3.23 16.20
C ALA A 73 9.86 3.55 17.70
N GLY A 74 10.21 4.77 18.07
CA GLY A 74 10.41 5.14 19.49
C GLY A 74 11.59 4.37 20.09
N ASN A 75 11.34 3.60 21.15
CA ASN A 75 12.35 2.75 21.81
C ASN A 75 12.22 1.25 21.49
N GLN A 76 11.40 0.89 20.49
CA GLN A 76 11.16 -0.51 20.15
C GLN A 76 11.60 -0.79 18.71
N GLN A 77 12.33 -1.89 18.56
CA GLN A 77 12.62 -2.45 17.25
C GLN A 77 11.39 -3.17 16.71
N ARG A 78 11.08 -2.92 15.45
CA ARG A 78 9.93 -3.47 14.74
C ARG A 78 10.41 -4.18 13.48
N ILE A 79 9.77 -5.30 13.18
CA ILE A 79 9.95 -6.03 11.93
C ILE A 79 8.58 -6.09 11.27
N THR A 80 8.47 -5.63 10.02
CA THR A 80 7.19 -5.58 9.31
C THR A 80 7.40 -5.85 7.84
N GLN A 81 6.45 -6.55 7.23
CA GLN A 81 6.45 -6.84 5.81
C GLN A 81 5.57 -5.84 5.07
N ARG A 82 6.01 -5.43 3.88
CA ARG A 82 5.24 -4.58 3.00
C ARG A 82 5.52 -4.91 1.54
N GLU A 83 4.46 -4.92 0.75
CA GLU A 83 4.55 -5.05 -0.69
C GLU A 83 4.83 -3.70 -1.33
N LEU A 84 5.72 -3.65 -2.33
CA LEU A 84 6.06 -2.47 -3.09
C LEU A 84 6.16 -2.80 -4.58
N PHE A 85 5.89 -1.81 -5.42
CA PHE A 85 6.21 -1.87 -6.84
C PHE A 85 7.44 -1.02 -7.14
N VAL A 86 8.48 -1.65 -7.67
CA VAL A 86 9.78 -1.03 -7.93
C VAL A 86 10.13 -1.18 -9.41
N ARG A 87 10.57 -0.09 -10.05
CA ARG A 87 11.07 -0.17 -11.44
C ARG A 87 12.38 -0.95 -11.47
N MET A 88 12.59 -1.79 -12.49
CA MET A 88 13.81 -2.61 -12.63
C MET A 88 15.11 -1.80 -12.50
N LEU A 89 15.12 -0.55 -12.98
CA LEU A 89 16.27 0.36 -12.89
C LEU A 89 16.72 0.64 -11.44
N HIS A 90 15.79 0.63 -10.49
CA HIS A 90 16.03 0.96 -9.09
C HIS A 90 16.08 -0.27 -8.18
N LEU A 91 16.02 -1.49 -8.72
CA LEU A 91 15.96 -2.72 -7.94
C LEU A 91 17.13 -2.85 -6.94
N GLU A 92 18.31 -2.37 -7.30
CA GLU A 92 19.51 -2.42 -6.44
C GLU A 92 19.34 -1.66 -5.12
N GLU A 93 18.46 -0.64 -5.08
CA GLU A 93 18.14 0.14 -3.88
C GLU A 93 17.30 -0.68 -2.88
N PHE A 94 16.58 -1.71 -3.36
CA PHE A 94 15.59 -2.46 -2.58
C PHE A 94 16.01 -3.91 -2.26
N LYS A 95 17.32 -4.20 -2.33
CA LYS A 95 17.86 -5.52 -1.97
C LYS A 95 18.04 -5.68 -0.45
N PRO A 96 18.03 -6.93 0.07
CA PRO A 96 18.39 -7.19 1.45
C PRO A 96 19.76 -6.61 1.81
N GLY A 97 19.89 -6.05 3.02
CA GLY A 97 21.06 -5.33 3.50
C GLY A 97 21.08 -3.85 3.12
N LYS A 98 20.17 -3.37 2.28
CA LYS A 98 20.03 -1.94 1.98
C LYS A 98 19.18 -1.23 3.04
N VAL A 99 19.50 0.04 3.25
CA VAL A 99 18.77 0.93 4.14
C VAL A 99 17.98 1.92 3.30
N VAL A 100 16.69 2.03 3.58
CA VAL A 100 15.78 2.96 2.92
C VAL A 100 15.15 3.91 3.94
N THR A 101 14.74 5.07 3.48
CA THR A 101 13.98 6.01 4.32
C THR A 101 12.52 5.64 4.30
N ILE A 102 11.89 5.59 5.46
CA ILE A 102 10.45 5.36 5.61
C ILE A 102 9.83 6.49 6.44
N ARG A 103 8.54 6.74 6.24
CA ARG A 103 7.73 7.56 7.15
C ARG A 103 6.64 6.71 7.76
N TYR A 104 6.48 6.75 9.08
CA TYR A 104 5.50 5.94 9.80
C TYR A 104 4.62 6.79 10.72
N LEU A 105 3.43 6.30 11.07
CA LEU A 105 2.58 6.96 12.08
C LEU A 105 3.05 6.56 13.48
N GLU A 106 3.34 7.54 14.34
CA GLU A 106 3.76 7.23 15.72
C GLU A 106 2.70 6.44 16.51
N GLU A 107 1.42 6.74 16.27
CA GLU A 107 0.28 6.05 16.89
C GLU A 107 0.14 4.59 16.42
N GLU A 108 0.54 4.31 15.16
CA GLU A 108 0.45 2.98 14.56
C GLU A 108 1.68 2.69 13.67
N PRO A 109 2.83 2.31 14.26
CA PRO A 109 4.10 2.22 13.52
C PRO A 109 4.16 1.16 12.41
N THR A 110 3.24 0.20 12.41
CA THR A 110 3.08 -0.79 11.33
C THR A 110 2.57 -0.15 10.05
N LYS A 111 1.94 1.02 10.12
CA LYS A 111 1.57 1.83 8.97
C LYS A 111 2.69 2.80 8.63
N PHE A 112 3.42 2.45 7.58
CA PHE A 112 4.53 3.25 7.09
C PHE A 112 4.59 3.25 5.57
N VAL A 113 5.11 4.34 5.00
CA VAL A 113 5.37 4.50 3.58
C VAL A 113 6.86 4.48 3.36
N VAL A 114 7.31 3.72 2.36
CA VAL A 114 8.69 3.73 1.88
C VAL A 114 8.88 4.89 0.93
N MET A 115 9.90 5.71 1.22
CA MET A 115 10.23 6.89 0.43
C MET A 115 11.20 6.50 -0.70
N GLY A 116 11.09 7.16 -1.85
CA GLY A 116 12.01 6.97 -2.98
C GLY A 116 11.33 6.41 -4.23
N ASN A 117 12.09 5.68 -5.06
CA ASN A 117 11.69 5.23 -6.39
C ASN A 117 10.82 3.95 -6.36
N CYS A 118 9.76 3.97 -5.56
CA CYS A 118 8.81 2.87 -5.42
C CYS A 118 7.37 3.37 -5.30
N THR A 119 6.42 2.49 -5.60
CA THR A 119 4.98 2.69 -5.32
C THR A 119 4.60 1.81 -4.13
N ASN A 120 3.84 2.38 -3.20
CA ASN A 120 3.53 1.81 -1.89
C ASN A 120 2.22 1.00 -1.85
#